data_AF-W2D387-F1
#
_entry.id   AF-W2D387-F1
#
_cell.length_a   1.000
_cell.length_b   1.000
_cell.length_c   1.000
_cell.angle_alpha   90.00
_cell.angle_beta   90.00
_cell.angle_gamma   90.00
#
_symmetry.space_group_name_H-M   'P 1'
#
loop_
_entity.id
_entity.type
_entity.pdbx_description
1 polymer ?
#
loop_
_entity_poly.entity_id
_entity_poly.type
_entity_poly.pdbx_seq_one_letter_code
_entity_poly.pdbx_strand_id
1 'polypeptide(L)'
;MLEQILVYERDAFLWLNSLHTPYLDRFMWIYSGNPAWIPLAVFILFALCYRRPWRESVLLILALALAITLCDQFASGFCKPFFARFRPTRHPDFMNVVQTVISPRTGEPYLSGRYGFMSSHAANTFGFALFTSLLFRHRVYT
;
A
#
# COMPACT_ATOMS: atom_id res chain seq x y z
N MET A 1 -15.59 17.84 17.19
CA MET A 1 -14.19 18.02 16.71
C MET A 1 -13.73 16.81 15.89
N LEU A 2 -13.81 15.57 16.39
CA LEU A 2 -13.51 14.35 15.60
C LEU A 2 -14.42 14.18 14.37
N GLU A 3 -15.71 14.50 14.48
CA GLU A 3 -16.65 14.43 13.35
C GLU A 3 -16.29 15.38 12.20
N GLN A 4 -15.69 16.54 12.51
CA GLN A 4 -15.23 17.47 11.48
C GLN A 4 -14.07 16.88 10.66
N ILE A 5 -13.23 16.04 11.27
CA ILE A 5 -12.15 15.35 10.56
C ILE A 5 -12.72 14.45 9.45
N LEU A 6 -13.87 13.80 9.69
CA LEU A 6 -14.51 12.96 8.67
C LEU A 6 -14.97 13.79 7.47
N VAL A 7 -15.49 14.99 7.71
CA VAL A 7 -15.90 15.92 6.64
C VAL A 7 -14.68 16.40 5.86
N TYR A 8 -13.62 16.84 6.55
CA TYR A 8 -12.39 17.27 5.89
C TYR A 8 -11.73 16.15 5.09
N GLU A 9 -11.70 14.92 5.62
CA GLU A 9 -11.14 13.77 4.92
C GLU A 9 -11.96 13.43 3.66
N ARG A 10 -13.29 13.43 3.78
CA ARG A 10 -14.19 13.21 2.64
C ARG A 10 -13.99 14.28 1.56
N ASP A 11 -13.99 15.55 1.94
CA ASP A 11 -13.90 16.66 1.00
C ASP A 11 -12.53 16.72 0.34
N ALA A 12 -11.45 16.45 1.09
CA ALA A 12 -10.11 16.31 0.54
C ALA A 12 -10.01 15.11 -0.43
N PHE A 13 -10.63 13.97 -0.08
CA PHE A 13 -10.69 12.82 -0.97
C PHE A 13 -11.45 13.15 -2.27
N LEU A 14 -12.63 13.74 -2.18
CA LEU A 14 -13.45 14.09 -3.35
C LEU A 14 -12.78 15.17 -4.21
N TRP A 15 -12.13 16.15 -3.59
CA TRP A 15 -11.32 17.13 -4.30
C TRP A 15 -10.20 16.45 -5.08
N LEU A 16 -9.41 15.57 -4.45
CA LEU A 16 -8.35 14.81 -5.14
C LEU A 16 -8.92 13.92 -6.25
N ASN A 17 -10.06 13.27 -5.99
CA ASN A 17 -10.72 12.38 -6.93
C ASN A 17 -11.33 13.13 -8.14
N SER A 18 -11.71 14.40 -7.97
CA SER A 18 -12.20 15.25 -9.06
C SER A 18 -11.11 15.66 -10.05
N LEU A 19 -9.83 15.54 -9.69
CA LEU A 19 -8.69 15.83 -10.57
C LEU A 19 -8.38 14.67 -11.52
N HIS A 20 -9.27 13.68 -11.63
CA HIS A 20 -9.07 12.53 -12.51
C HIS A 20 -9.00 12.96 -13.98
N THR A 21 -8.16 12.28 -14.74
CA THR A 21 -8.08 12.41 -16.20
C THR A 21 -7.78 11.04 -16.78
N PRO A 22 -8.17 10.75 -18.05
CA PRO A 22 -7.90 9.44 -18.64
C PRO A 22 -6.41 9.04 -18.63
N TYR A 23 -5.51 10.03 -18.73
CA TYR A 23 -4.06 9.82 -18.62
C TYR A 23 -3.63 9.48 -17.20
N LEU A 24 -4.10 10.24 -16.20
CA LEU A 24 -3.80 9.98 -14.80
C LEU A 24 -4.39 8.65 -14.34
N ASP A 25 -5.58 8.28 -14.78
CA ASP A 25 -6.24 7.02 -14.43
C ASP A 25 -5.42 5.83 -14.92
N ARG A 26 -4.92 5.89 -16.16
CA ARG A 26 -4.03 4.86 -16.71
C ARG A 26 -2.68 4.84 -15.99
N PHE A 27 -2.10 6.01 -15.68
CA PHE A 27 -0.87 6.09 -14.91
C PHE A 27 -1.03 5.46 -13.52
N MET A 28 -2.06 5.84 -12.78
CA MET A 28 -2.36 5.33 -11.44
C MET A 28 -2.65 3.84 -11.46
N TRP A 29 -3.29 3.32 -12.51
CA TRP A 29 -3.49 1.88 -12.69
C TRP A 29 -2.17 1.11 -12.80
N ILE A 30 -1.24 1.61 -13.62
CA ILE A 30 0.08 0.99 -13.80
C ILE A 30 0.90 1.11 -12.52
N TYR A 31 0.94 2.30 -11.93
CA TYR A 31 1.71 2.61 -10.72
C TYR A 31 1.25 1.80 -9.51
N SER A 32 -0.07 1.64 -9.33
CA SER A 32 -0.65 0.84 -8.24
C SER A 32 -0.54 -0.67 -8.47
N GLY A 33 -0.12 -1.09 -9.67
CA GLY A 33 0.06 -2.49 -10.01
C GLY A 33 1.30 -3.08 -9.33
N ASN A 34 1.13 -4.18 -8.61
CA ASN A 34 2.24 -4.95 -8.02
C ASN A 34 3.42 -5.21 -8.99
N PRO A 35 3.22 -5.53 -10.29
CA PRO A 35 4.33 -5.84 -11.19
C PRO A 35 5.31 -4.68 -11.41
N ALA A 36 4.85 -3.42 -11.32
CA ALA A 36 5.70 -2.25 -11.53
C ALA A 36 6.82 -2.14 -10.49
N TRP A 37 6.59 -2.69 -9.29
CA TRP A 37 7.50 -2.59 -8.15
C TRP A 37 8.39 -3.81 -7.95
N ILE A 38 8.09 -4.94 -8.64
CA ILE A 38 8.90 -6.15 -8.55
C ILE A 38 10.37 -5.90 -8.91
N PRO A 39 10.71 -5.19 -10.01
CA PRO A 39 12.11 -4.94 -10.36
C PRO A 39 12.86 -4.18 -9.26
N LEU A 40 12.22 -3.17 -8.66
CA LEU A 40 12.81 -2.40 -7.57
C LEU A 40 13.02 -3.27 -6.32
N ALA A 41 12.01 -4.06 -5.93
CA ALA A 41 12.10 -4.97 -4.80
C ALA A 41 13.23 -6.00 -4.99
N VAL A 42 13.33 -6.59 -6.19
CA VAL A 42 14.41 -7.54 -6.54
C VAL A 42 15.78 -6.86 -6.51
N PHE A 43 15.90 -5.64 -7.04
CA PHE A 43 17.15 -4.89 -7.01
C PHE A 43 17.62 -4.61 -5.58
N ILE A 44 16.72 -4.19 -4.69
CA ILE A 44 17.05 -3.93 -3.28
C ILE A 44 17.45 -5.24 -2.57
N LEU A 45 16.70 -6.32 -2.77
CA LEU A 45 17.03 -7.63 -2.20
C LEU A 45 18.39 -8.13 -2.70
N PHE A 46 18.68 -7.96 -3.98
CA PHE A 46 19.97 -8.31 -4.56
C PHE A 46 21.10 -7.48 -3.94
N ALA A 47 20.93 -6.16 -3.84
CA ALA A 47 21.92 -5.27 -3.23
C ALA A 47 22.21 -5.65 -1.77
N LEU A 48 21.20 -6.10 -1.02
CA LEU A 48 21.36 -6.58 0.35
C LEU A 48 22.13 -7.91 0.44
N CYS A 49 21.92 -8.81 -0.51
CA CYS A 49 22.48 -10.17 -0.46
C CYS A 49 23.84 -10.30 -1.14
N TYR A 50 24.18 -9.43 -2.12
CA TYR A 50 25.30 -9.62 -3.03
C TYR A 50 26.68 -9.70 -2.35
N ARG A 51 26.89 -8.98 -1.25
CA ARG A 51 28.16 -8.94 -0.52
C ARG A 51 28.14 -9.66 0.83
N ARG A 52 27.02 -10.32 1.17
CA ARG A 52 26.78 -10.90 2.50
C ARG A 52 26.91 -12.43 2.45
N PRO A 53 27.40 -13.06 3.54
CA PRO A 53 27.41 -14.51 3.62
C PRO A 53 25.96 -15.03 3.57
N TRP A 54 25.77 -16.18 2.91
CA TRP A 54 24.43 -16.71 2.63
C TRP A 54 23.55 -16.86 3.89
N ARG A 55 24.14 -17.15 5.04
CA ARG A 55 23.43 -17.26 6.33
C ARG A 55 22.84 -15.92 6.79
N GLU A 56 23.60 -14.83 6.66
CA GLU A 56 23.11 -13.49 6.98
C GLU A 56 22.02 -13.06 6.00
N SER A 57 22.21 -13.32 4.70
CA SER A 57 21.22 -13.02 3.67
C SER A 57 19.89 -13.73 3.93
N VAL A 58 19.92 -15.01 4.33
CA VAL A 58 18.72 -15.76 4.72
C VAL A 58 18.04 -15.16 5.94
N LEU A 59 18.80 -14.78 6.98
CA LEU A 59 18.25 -14.14 8.17
C LEU A 59 17.60 -12.79 7.85
N LEU A 60 18.21 -11.99 6.98
CA LEU A 60 17.66 -10.71 6.54
C LEU A 60 16.36 -10.88 5.74
N ILE A 61 16.32 -11.84 4.82
CA ILE A 61 15.10 -12.15 4.06
C ILE A 61 14.00 -12.64 5.00
N LEU A 62 14.33 -13.49 5.98
CA LEU A 62 13.37 -13.96 6.99
C LEU A 62 12.86 -12.82 7.86
N ALA A 63 13.74 -11.93 8.33
CA ALA A 63 13.35 -10.77 9.13
C ALA A 63 12.46 -9.80 8.34
N LEU A 64 12.77 -9.58 7.06
CA LEU A 64 11.95 -8.75 6.17
C LEU A 64 10.58 -9.39 5.91
N ALA A 65 10.54 -10.69 5.60
CA ALA A 65 9.30 -11.43 5.41
C ALA A 65 8.45 -11.40 6.69
N LEU A 66 9.08 -11.55 7.86
CA LEU A 66 8.41 -11.42 9.15
C LEU A 66 7.85 -10.02 9.35
N ALA A 67 8.62 -8.96 9.07
CA ALA A 67 8.14 -7.59 9.17
C ALA A 67 6.92 -7.33 8.27
N ILE A 68 6.98 -7.76 7.00
CA ILE A 68 5.87 -7.58 6.06
C ILE A 68 4.64 -8.38 6.50
N THR A 69 4.82 -9.63 6.94
CA THR A 69 3.69 -10.45 7.41
C THR A 69 3.07 -9.89 8.68
N LEU A 70 3.86 -9.36 9.63
CA LEU A 70 3.34 -8.68 10.81
C LEU A 70 2.57 -7.41 10.43
N CYS A 71 3.10 -6.59 9.51
CA CYS A 71 2.39 -5.42 8.99
C CYS A 71 1.05 -5.79 8.33
N ASP A 72 1.04 -6.84 7.50
CA ASP A 72 -0.18 -7.26 6.81
C ASP A 72 -1.19 -7.87 7.76
N GLN A 73 -0.78 -8.72 8.69
CA GLN A 73 -1.67 -9.35 9.68
C GLN A 73 -2.25 -8.30 10.64
N PHE A 74 -1.45 -7.32 11.06
CA PHE A 74 -1.95 -6.23 11.87
C PHE A 74 -2.96 -5.37 11.09
N ALA A 75 -2.63 -4.96 9.86
CA ALA A 75 -3.52 -4.13 9.06
C ALA A 75 -4.80 -4.87 8.63
N SER A 76 -4.67 -6.07 8.07
CA SER A 76 -5.75 -6.86 7.49
C SER A 76 -6.51 -7.70 8.51
N GLY A 77 -5.80 -8.35 9.43
CA GLY A 77 -6.36 -9.29 10.40
C GLY A 77 -6.90 -8.61 11.65
N PHE A 78 -6.29 -7.52 12.10
CA PHE A 78 -6.74 -6.80 13.30
C PHE A 78 -7.46 -5.49 12.98
N CYS A 79 -6.81 -4.54 12.30
CA CYS A 79 -7.36 -3.20 12.12
C CYS A 79 -8.66 -3.19 11.28
N LYS A 80 -8.68 -3.91 10.14
CA LYS A 80 -9.88 -3.93 9.29
C LYS A 80 -11.15 -4.42 10.00
N PRO A 81 -11.15 -5.57 10.70
CA PRO A 81 -12.35 -6.00 11.42
C PRO A 81 -12.63 -5.15 12.66
N PHE A 82 -11.60 -4.65 13.36
CA PHE A 82 -11.78 -3.85 14.57
C PHE A 82 -12.44 -2.50 14.28
N PHE A 83 -11.95 -1.77 13.26
CA PHE A 83 -12.47 -0.45 12.93
C PHE A 83 -13.66 -0.48 11.95
N ALA A 84 -13.81 -1.55 11.18
CA ALA A 84 -14.89 -1.76 10.21
C ALA A 84 -15.19 -0.54 9.31
N ARG A 85 -14.16 0.26 9.01
CA ARG A 85 -14.30 1.53 8.28
C ARG A 85 -14.44 1.26 6.78
N PHE A 86 -15.57 1.66 6.19
CA PHE A 86 -15.82 1.51 4.76
C PHE A 86 -14.83 2.31 3.91
N ARG A 87 -14.49 1.76 2.75
CA ARG A 87 -13.75 2.51 1.72
C ARG A 87 -14.65 3.55 1.08
N PRO A 88 -14.09 4.65 0.54
CA PRO A 88 -14.84 5.65 -0.23
C PRO A 88 -15.74 5.04 -1.32
N THR A 89 -15.22 4.04 -2.05
CA THR A 89 -15.95 3.34 -3.12
C THR A 89 -17.09 2.44 -2.65
N ARG A 90 -17.23 2.20 -1.34
CA ARG A 90 -18.30 1.40 -0.73
C ARG A 90 -19.04 2.14 0.38
N HIS A 91 -18.81 3.43 0.52
CA HIS A 91 -19.44 4.24 1.56
C HIS A 91 -20.90 4.54 1.18
N PRO A 92 -21.89 4.24 2.03
CA PRO A 92 -23.32 4.42 1.70
C PRO A 92 -23.64 5.85 1.23
N ASP A 93 -23.06 6.84 1.89
CA ASP A 93 -23.43 8.25 1.67
C ASP A 93 -22.90 8.85 0.37
N PHE A 94 -21.75 8.39 -0.15
CA PHE A 94 -21.07 9.08 -1.25
C PHE A 94 -20.40 8.16 -2.26
N MET A 95 -20.62 6.84 -2.22
CA MET A 95 -20.05 5.93 -3.23
C MET A 95 -20.42 6.31 -4.67
N ASN A 96 -21.61 6.88 -4.87
CA ASN A 96 -22.13 7.24 -6.20
C ASN A 96 -21.41 8.43 -6.85
N VAL A 97 -20.67 9.23 -6.06
CA VAL A 97 -19.91 10.38 -6.57
C VAL A 97 -18.41 10.10 -6.69
N VAL A 98 -17.96 8.90 -6.30
CA VAL A 98 -16.55 8.50 -6.39
C VAL A 98 -16.23 8.02 -7.80
N GLN A 99 -15.28 8.69 -8.44
CA GLN A 99 -14.72 8.26 -9.71
C GLN A 99 -13.77 7.08 -9.49
N THR A 100 -14.09 5.96 -10.13
CA THR A 100 -13.31 4.72 -10.06
C THR A 100 -12.68 4.41 -11.40
N VAL A 101 -11.39 4.07 -11.38
CA VAL A 101 -10.68 3.64 -12.59
C VAL A 101 -11.30 2.37 -13.14
N ILE A 102 -11.56 2.35 -14.44
CA ILE A 102 -12.05 1.16 -15.15
C ILE A 102 -10.89 0.18 -15.33
N SER A 103 -11.08 -1.07 -14.90
CA SER A 103 -10.07 -2.09 -15.08
C SER A 103 -9.92 -2.44 -16.56
N PRO A 104 -8.71 -2.36 -17.15
CA PRO A 104 -8.47 -2.79 -18.52
C PRO A 104 -8.69 -4.30 -18.74
N ARG A 105 -8.76 -5.09 -17.66
CA ARG A 105 -8.96 -6.55 -17.74
C ARG A 105 -10.42 -6.96 -17.78
N THR A 106 -11.28 -6.27 -17.03
CA THR A 106 -12.70 -6.65 -16.88
C THR A 106 -13.64 -5.68 -17.56
N GLY A 107 -13.19 -4.46 -17.91
CA GLY A 107 -14.06 -3.40 -18.42
C GLY A 107 -14.95 -2.75 -17.35
N GLU A 108 -14.82 -3.19 -16.09
CA GLU A 108 -15.64 -2.74 -14.96
C GLU A 108 -14.87 -1.80 -14.03
N PRO A 109 -15.57 -0.92 -13.28
CA PRO A 109 -15.02 -0.16 -12.18
C PRO A 109 -14.17 -1.00 -11.22
N TYR A 110 -12.97 -0.53 -10.89
CA TYR A 110 -12.12 -1.18 -9.90
C TYR A 110 -12.72 -1.04 -8.48
N LEU A 111 -13.32 -2.12 -7.99
CA LEU A 111 -13.90 -2.21 -6.66
C LEU A 111 -13.04 -3.11 -5.77
N SER A 112 -12.25 -2.48 -4.90
CA SER A 112 -11.46 -3.21 -3.90
C SER A 112 -12.31 -3.64 -2.70
N GLY A 113 -11.68 -4.22 -1.67
CA GLY A 113 -12.34 -4.79 -0.48
C GLY A 113 -13.25 -3.81 0.30
N ARG A 114 -14.03 -4.33 1.25
CA ARG A 114 -15.03 -3.53 2.00
C ARG A 114 -14.43 -2.50 2.94
N TYR A 115 -13.44 -2.91 3.74
CA TYR A 115 -12.81 -2.07 4.75
C TYR A 115 -11.49 -1.47 4.27
N GLY A 116 -11.29 -0.19 4.58
CA GLY A 116 -10.16 0.63 4.13
C GLY A 116 -9.09 0.88 5.18
N PHE A 117 -9.43 0.81 6.47
CA PHE A 117 -8.53 1.19 7.55
C PHE A 117 -7.84 -0.02 8.18
N MET A 118 -6.51 -0.08 8.28
CA MET A 118 -5.51 0.74 7.58
C MET A 118 -5.15 0.12 6.21
N SER A 119 -4.57 0.91 5.31
CA SER A 119 -4.14 0.40 4.00
C SER A 119 -2.99 -0.60 4.17
N SER A 120 -3.25 -1.88 3.88
CA SER A 120 -2.22 -2.93 3.93
C SER A 120 -1.07 -2.67 2.97
N HIS A 121 -1.35 -2.13 1.77
CA HIS A 121 -0.31 -1.82 0.81
C HIS A 121 0.62 -0.71 1.33
N ALA A 122 0.06 0.32 1.97
CA ALA A 122 0.86 1.35 2.64
C ALA A 122 1.65 0.78 3.82
N ALA A 123 1.02 -0.03 4.68
CA ALA A 123 1.69 -0.64 5.83
C ALA A 123 2.90 -1.49 5.40
N ASN A 124 2.73 -2.34 4.38
CA ASN A 124 3.78 -3.24 3.91
C ASN A 124 4.92 -2.48 3.21
N THR A 125 4.60 -1.48 2.38
CA THR A 125 5.61 -0.68 1.67
C THR A 125 6.42 0.20 2.62
N PHE A 126 5.77 0.83 3.61
CA PHE A 126 6.48 1.57 4.67
C PHE A 126 7.31 0.65 5.56
N GLY A 127 6.80 -0.53 5.93
CA GLY A 127 7.55 -1.53 6.69
C GLY A 127 8.82 -1.97 5.95
N PHE A 128 8.70 -2.27 4.66
CA PHE A 128 9.83 -2.59 3.80
C PHE A 128 10.85 -1.43 3.70
N ALA A 129 10.36 -0.20 3.43
CA ALA A 129 11.22 0.97 3.27
C ALA A 129 11.97 1.32 4.57
N LEU A 130 11.29 1.25 5.71
CA LEU A 130 11.91 1.52 7.01
C LEU A 130 12.95 0.45 7.37
N PHE A 131 12.62 -0.83 7.19
CA PHE A 131 13.55 -1.93 7.47
C PHE A 131 14.84 -1.80 6.64
N THR A 132 14.69 -1.59 5.34
CA THR A 132 15.81 -1.43 4.41
C THR A 132 16.61 -0.15 4.70
N SER A 133 15.95 0.97 4.97
CA SER A 133 16.61 2.24 5.34
C SER A 133 17.46 2.11 6.61
N LEU A 134 16.95 1.46 7.64
CA LEU A 134 17.69 1.22 8.89
C LEU A 134 18.90 0.31 8.66
N LEU A 135 18.77 -0.69 7.79
CA LEU A 135 19.85 -1.59 7.45
C LEU A 135 20.98 -0.87 6.69
N PHE A 136 20.65 -0.02 5.71
CA PHE A 136 21.63 0.79 4.98
C PHE A 136 22.26 1.90 5.84
N ARG A 137 21.54 2.41 6.86
CA ARG A 137 22.10 3.39 7.80
C ARG A 137 23.25 2.80 8.62
N HIS A 138 23.21 1.51 8.94
CA HIS A 138 24.28 0.87 9.66
C HIS A 138 25.42 0.47 8.71
N ARG A 139 26.51 1.26 8.73
CA ARG A 139 27.76 0.99 7.97
C ARG A 139 28.43 -0.36 8.26
N VAL A 140 28.08 -1.05 9.35
CA VAL A 140 28.58 -2.42 9.62
C VAL A 140 27.88 -3.44 8.70
N TYR A 141 26.67 -3.12 8.24
CA TYR A 141 25.82 -3.94 7.37
C TYR A 141 25.83 -3.53 5.88
N THR A 142 26.59 -2.48 5.50
CA THR A 142 26.90 -2.13 4.10
C THR A 142 28.36 -2.39 3.81
#